data_AF-A0A976DX64-F1
#
_entry.id   AF-A0A976DX64-F1
#
_cell.length_a   1.000
_cell.length_b   1.000
_cell.length_c   1.000
_cell.angle_alpha   90.00
_cell.angle_beta   90.00
_cell.angle_gamma   90.00
#
_symmetry.space_group_name_H-M   'P 1'
#
loop_
_entity.id
_entity.type
_entity.pdbx_description
1 polymer ?
#
loop_
_entity_poly.entity_id
_entity_poly.type
_entity_poly.pdbx_seq_one_letter_code
_entity_poly.pdbx_strand_id
1 'polypeptide(L)' 'SLVFYGEHGVMNKLYDIPAQWRSRLSKMQSASLPGGHFFPDMRPAETAKILLDFVTHHSL' A
#
# COMPACT_ATOMS: atom_id res chain seq x y z
N SER A 1 -1.26 9.34 -5.15
CA SER A 1 -2.05 8.49 -4.22
C SER A 1 -1.35 7.17 -4.03
N LEU A 2 -1.30 6.67 -2.79
CA LEU A 2 -0.69 5.39 -2.45
C LEU A 2 -1.76 4.33 -2.14
N VAL A 3 -1.67 3.17 -2.79
CA VAL A 3 -2.42 1.97 -2.46
C VAL A 3 -1.51 1.03 -1.69
N PHE A 4 -1.73 0.90 -0.38
CA PHE A 4 -0.87 0.12 0.52
C PHE A 4 -1.63 -1.06 1.12
N TYR A 5 -1.16 -2.28 0.90
CA TYR A 5 -1.87 -3.51 1.26
C TYR A 5 -0.94 -4.60 1.81
N GLY A 6 -1.52 -5.59 2.50
CA GLY A 6 -0.78 -6.76 2.97
C GLY A 6 -0.63 -7.80 1.88
N GLU A 7 0.60 -8.28 1.66
CA GLU A 7 0.96 -9.24 0.59
C GLU A 7 0.20 -10.56 0.71
N HIS A 8 -0.06 -11.03 1.94
CA HIS A 8 -0.73 -12.30 2.21
C HIS A 8 -2.24 -12.14 2.41
N GLY A 9 -2.76 -10.91 2.30
CA GLY A 9 -4.18 -10.63 2.43
C GLY A 9 -5.01 -11.30 1.34
N VAL A 10 -6.25 -11.69 1.68
CA VAL A 10 -7.18 -12.35 0.75
C VAL A 10 -7.37 -11.52 -0.53
N MET A 11 -7.43 -10.20 -0.41
CA MET A 11 -7.60 -9.32 -1.56
C MET A 11 -6.42 -9.39 -2.55
N ASN A 12 -5.19 -9.51 -2.08
CA ASN A 12 -4.02 -9.62 -2.97
C ASN A 12 -3.94 -10.99 -3.64
N LYS A 13 -4.55 -12.02 -3.03
CA LYS A 13 -4.65 -13.36 -3.62
C LYS A 13 -5.73 -13.43 -4.71
N LEU A 14 -6.83 -12.69 -4.54
CA LEU A 14 -7.98 -12.71 -5.44
C LEU A 14 -7.89 -11.67 -6.57
N TYR A 15 -7.11 -10.60 -6.37
CA TYR A 15 -7.04 -9.48 -7.30
C TYR A 15 -5.60 -9.00 -7.46
N ASP A 16 -5.27 -8.59 -8.68
CA ASP A 16 -4.16 -7.66 -8.91
C ASP A 16 -4.57 -6.28 -8.40
N ILE A 17 -4.22 -5.99 -7.14
CA ILE A 17 -4.59 -4.74 -6.46
C ILE A 17 -4.12 -3.51 -7.24
N PRO A 18 -2.84 -3.38 -7.67
CA PRO A 18 -2.41 -2.26 -8.50
C PRO A 18 -3.25 -2.07 -9.77
N ALA A 19 -3.60 -3.15 -10.49
CA ALA A 19 -4.42 -3.06 -11.69
C ALA A 19 -5.83 -2.53 -11.40
N GLN A 20 -6.44 -2.91 -10.27
CA GLN A 20 -7.76 -2.40 -9.89
C GLN A 20 -7.77 -0.87 -9.70
N TRP A 21 -6.67 -0.28 -9.27
CA TRP A 21 -6.61 1.16 -8.95
C TRP A 21 -6.03 2.05 -10.06
N ARG A 22 -5.35 1.45 -11.06
CA ARG A 22 -4.64 2.20 -12.11
C ARG A 22 -5.53 3.17 -12.89
N SER A 23 -6.79 2.83 -13.17
CA SER A 23 -7.72 3.71 -13.90
C SER A 23 -8.47 4.72 -13.01
N ARG A 24 -8.37 4.58 -11.69
CA ARG A 24 -9.13 5.37 -10.71
C ARG A 24 -8.32 6.50 -10.09
N LEU A 25 -6.99 6.46 -10.23
CA LEU A 25 -6.06 7.37 -9.57
C LEU A 25 -5.09 7.94 -10.62
N SER A 26 -5.06 9.27 -10.77
CA SER A 26 -4.28 9.97 -11.80
C SER A 26 -2.75 9.85 -11.66
N LYS A 27 -2.25 9.71 -10.42
CA LYS A 27 -0.84 9.45 -10.09
C LYS A 27 -0.77 8.33 -9.05
N MET A 28 -0.95 7.10 -9.51
CA MET A 28 -1.04 5.91 -8.66
C MET A 28 0.34 5.35 -8.33
N GLN A 29 0.55 5.07 -7.05
CA GLN A 29 1.65 4.26 -6.54
C GLN A 29 1.07 3.10 -5.72
N SER A 30 1.77 1.98 -5.68
CA SER A 30 1.39 0.83 -4.86
C SER A 30 2.58 0.32 -4.06
N ALA A 31 2.32 -0.12 -2.83
CA ALA A 31 3.30 -0.78 -1.97
C ALA A 31 2.62 -1.93 -1.22
N SER A 32 3.43 -2.91 -0.78
CA SER A 32 2.96 -3.99 0.07
C SER A 32 3.99 -4.37 1.11
N LEU A 33 3.51 -4.94 2.23
CA LEU A 33 4.35 -5.57 3.24
C LEU A 33 3.89 -7.00 3.52
N PRO A 34 4.81 -7.90 3.96
CA PRO A 34 4.43 -9.23 4.40
C PRO A 34 3.42 -9.16 5.54
N GLY A 35 2.24 -9.74 5.32
CA GLY A 35 1.14 -9.69 6.29
C GLY A 35 -0.24 -9.82 5.66
N GLY A 36 -1.24 -10.07 6.51
CA GLY A 36 -2.64 -10.03 6.12
C GLY A 36 -3.19 -8.60 6.11
N HIS A 37 -4.50 -8.46 6.33
CA HIS A 37 -5.14 -7.14 6.41
C HIS A 37 -4.53 -6.24 7.50
N PHE A 38 -4.17 -6.84 8.64
CA PHE A 38 -3.54 -6.17 9.80
C PHE A 38 -2.01 -6.12 9.70
N PHE A 39 -1.45 -5.96 8.49
CA PHE A 39 -0.01 -5.75 8.33
C PHE A 39 0.54 -4.52 9.09
N PRO A 40 -0.20 -3.42 9.30
CA PRO A 40 0.30 -2.29 10.08
C PRO A 40 0.60 -2.65 11.53
N ASP A 41 -0.24 -3.47 12.16
CA ASP A 41 -0.06 -3.94 13.54
C ASP A 41 1.19 -4.81 13.68
N MET A 42 1.48 -5.60 12.65
CA MET A 42 2.64 -6.51 12.65
C MET A 42 3.95 -5.81 12.25
N ARG A 43 3.87 -4.75 11.44
CA ARG A 43 5.02 -4.05 10.85
C ARG A 43 4.91 -2.52 10.98
N PRO A 44 4.74 -1.99 12.20
CA PRO A 44 4.44 -0.58 12.39
C PRO A 44 5.57 0.33 11.90
N ALA A 45 6.83 -0.08 12.07
CA ALA A 45 7.99 0.72 11.65
C ALA A 45 8.11 0.80 10.12
N GLU A 46 7.99 -0.33 9.42
CA GLU A 46 8.04 -0.36 7.95
C GLU A 46 6.82 0.34 7.35
N THR A 47 5.64 0.17 7.94
CA THR A 47 4.43 0.90 7.54
C THR A 47 4.64 2.41 7.69
N ALA A 48 5.14 2.87 8.84
CA ALA A 48 5.41 4.29 9.07
C ALA A 48 6.44 4.84 8.08
N LYS A 49 7.51 4.08 7.80
CA LYS A 49 8.51 4.47 6.81
C LYS A 49 7.91 4.70 5.43
N ILE A 50 7.15 3.74 4.91
CA ILE A 50 6.54 3.86 3.56
C ILE A 50 5.57 5.03 3.49
N LEU A 51 4.76 5.23 4.55
CA LEU A 51 3.84 6.37 4.62
C LEU A 51 4.57 7.70 4.70
N LEU A 52 5.63 7.81 5.52
CA LEU A 52 6.43 9.02 5.65
C LEU A 52 7.14 9.36 4.33
N ASP A 53 7.74 8.36 3.67
CA ASP A 53 8.37 8.53 2.37
C ASP A 53 7.32 9.04 1.36
N PHE A 54 6.12 8.46 1.31
CA PHE A 54 5.05 8.94 0.44
C PHE A 54 4.64 10.39 0.76
N VAL A 55 4.35 10.71 2.03
CA VAL A 55 3.86 12.04 2.40
C VAL A 55 4.93 13.10 2.16
N THR A 56 6.19 12.87 2.54
CA THR A 56 7.26 13.86 2.39
C THR A 56 7.62 14.17 0.94
N HIS A 57 7.52 13.19 0.03
CA HIS A 57 7.77 13.40 -1.41
C HIS A 57 6.54 13.95 -2.17
N HIS A 58 5.40 14.09 -1.48
CA HIS A 58 4.16 14.61 -2.04
C HIS A 58 3.54 15.75 -1.23
N SER A 59 4.29 16.31 -0.27
CA SER A 59 3.99 17.60 0.36
C SER A 59 4.08 18.70 -0.68
N LEU A 60 3.06 19.57 -0.70
CA LEU A 60 2.88 20.68 -1.64
C LEU A 60 4.13 21.55 -1.83
#